data_AF-A0A932SAD0-F1
#
_entry.id   AF-A0A932SAD0-F1
#
_cell.length_a   1.000
_cell.length_b   1.000
_cell.length_c   1.000
_cell.angle_alpha   90.00
_cell.angle_beta   90.00
_cell.angle_gamma   90.00
#
_symmetry.space_group_name_H-M   'P 1'
#
loop_
_entity.id
_entity.type
_entity.pdbx_description
1 polymer ?
#
loop_
_entity_poly.entity_id
_entity_poly.type
_entity_poly.pdbx_seq_one_letter_code
_entity_poly.pdbx_strand_id
1 'polypeptide(L)'
;TPADSDTLKCAYIFLRNLEHRIQIVEGRQTQVIPAKAAEIERLARMLGFKDTKQFWNEYKKQTGLVHEIYDALFFKASKELEQGISKDVRLILGEELEKKDVLEILSKAGFHEPKTAYKNLKLLRDGHPFAHFPARAKILLKKIAPFLLTRIIASPAPDLALKHMERFISAIGARTTFYSLLAENKKVMELLAKLFGTSIFLSTAIIEHPEILDALLSSELNKPQKKKEDLLKELSIILDSAADYEARLDSIRRFRNSETLRIGVNDIFGEIEPEAVSKQITYLADTCLIKAYEIAFLELKKRFGTPEQDDGKDARFAVLALGKL
;
A
#
# COMPACT_ATOMS: atom_id res chain seq x y z
N THR A 1 -16.89 8.56 14.43
CA THR A 1 -17.67 8.23 15.65
C THR A 1 -18.77 7.23 15.29
N PRO A 2 -19.49 6.58 16.25
CA PRO A 2 -20.62 5.70 15.92
C PRO A 2 -21.71 6.40 15.09
N ALA A 3 -21.97 7.69 15.38
CA ALA A 3 -22.90 8.51 14.62
C ALA A 3 -22.44 8.76 13.16
N ASP A 4 -21.15 9.01 12.94
CA ASP A 4 -20.60 9.14 11.58
C ASP A 4 -20.69 7.82 10.81
N SER A 5 -20.45 6.70 11.48
CA SER A 5 -20.55 5.35 10.89
C SER A 5 -21.95 5.06 10.37
N ASP A 6 -22.98 5.34 11.18
CA ASP A 6 -24.37 5.15 10.77
C ASP A 6 -24.76 6.08 9.62
N THR A 7 -24.28 7.33 9.65
CA THR A 7 -24.50 8.31 8.58
C THR A 7 -23.87 7.86 7.26
N LEU A 8 -22.60 7.41 7.29
CA LEU A 8 -21.91 6.88 6.12
C LEU A 8 -22.56 5.60 5.57
N LYS A 9 -23.06 4.72 6.45
CA LYS A 9 -23.78 3.51 6.06
C LYS A 9 -25.07 3.84 5.31
N CYS A 10 -25.87 4.77 5.82
CA CYS A 10 -27.09 5.24 5.16
C CYS A 10 -26.78 5.87 3.79
N ALA A 11 -25.77 6.74 3.72
CA ALA A 11 -25.35 7.37 2.47
C ALA A 11 -24.84 6.34 1.45
N TYR A 12 -24.05 5.36 1.89
CA TYR A 12 -23.55 4.28 1.03
C TYR A 12 -24.69 3.45 0.41
N ILE A 13 -25.66 3.02 1.22
CA ILE A 13 -26.81 2.25 0.73
C ILE A 13 -27.60 3.05 -0.29
N PHE A 14 -27.84 4.34 -0.02
CA PHE A 14 -28.56 5.22 -0.95
C PHE A 14 -27.81 5.38 -2.28
N LEU A 15 -26.53 5.74 -2.24
CA LEU A 15 -25.72 5.96 -3.44
C LEU A 15 -25.53 4.68 -4.25
N ARG A 16 -25.38 3.53 -3.58
CA ARG A 16 -25.29 2.23 -4.25
C ARG A 16 -26.60 1.84 -4.94
N ASN A 17 -27.74 2.07 -4.28
CA ASN A 17 -29.04 1.85 -4.88
C ASN A 17 -29.26 2.74 -6.10
N LEU A 18 -28.85 4.01 -6.03
CA LEU A 18 -28.86 4.93 -7.16
C LEU A 18 -28.01 4.40 -8.32
N GLU A 19 -26.75 4.02 -8.07
CA GLU A 19 -25.84 3.47 -9.08
C GLU A 19 -26.44 2.22 -9.75
N HIS A 20 -26.96 1.28 -8.97
CA HIS A 20 -27.59 0.07 -9.52
C HIS A 20 -28.77 0.40 -10.43
N ARG A 21 -29.60 1.40 -10.08
CA ARG A 21 -30.73 1.81 -10.93
C ARG A 21 -30.27 2.48 -12.22
N ILE A 22 -29.20 3.27 -12.17
CA ILE A 22 -28.57 3.85 -13.36
C ILE A 22 -28.09 2.73 -14.30
N GLN A 23 -27.39 1.73 -13.77
CA GLN A 23 -26.86 0.61 -14.55
C GLN A 23 -27.96 -0.24 -15.18
N ILE A 24 -29.07 -0.47 -14.46
CA ILE A 24 -30.23 -1.21 -14.98
C ILE A 24 -30.89 -0.45 -16.13
N VAL A 25 -31.06 0.86 -16.02
CA VAL A 25 -31.75 1.67 -17.04
C VAL A 25 -30.91 1.82 -18.30
N GLU A 26 -29.59 2.00 -18.14
CA GLU A 26 -28.66 2.24 -19.25
C GLU A 26 -28.15 0.94 -19.90
N GLY A 27 -28.35 -0.22 -19.27
CA GLY A 27 -27.88 -1.51 -19.75
C GLY A 27 -26.35 -1.64 -19.82
N ARG A 28 -25.63 -0.78 -19.11
CA ARG A 28 -24.16 -0.73 -19.08
C ARG A 28 -23.65 -0.30 -17.72
N GLN A 29 -22.39 -0.61 -17.43
CA GLN A 29 -21.74 -0.21 -16.20
C GLN A 29 -21.37 1.30 -16.25
N THR A 30 -22.34 2.16 -15.94
CA THR A 30 -22.16 3.62 -15.86
C THR A 30 -22.55 4.15 -14.48
N GLN A 31 -21.85 5.20 -14.07
CA GLN A 31 -22.03 5.91 -12.79
C GLN A 31 -22.53 7.34 -12.99
N VAL A 32 -22.77 7.73 -14.24
CA VAL A 32 -23.17 9.09 -14.62
C VAL A 32 -24.69 9.20 -14.53
N ILE A 33 -25.18 10.17 -13.75
CA ILE A 33 -26.61 10.49 -13.69
C ILE A 33 -27.03 11.02 -15.07
N PRO A 34 -28.14 10.52 -15.67
CA PRO A 34 -28.60 10.97 -16.98
C PRO A 34 -28.88 12.48 -17.03
N ALA A 35 -28.60 13.12 -18.18
CA ALA A 35 -28.77 14.57 -18.34
C ALA A 35 -30.21 14.99 -18.73
N LYS A 36 -31.03 14.07 -19.28
CA LYS A 36 -32.38 14.39 -19.74
C LYS A 36 -33.38 14.38 -18.59
N ALA A 37 -34.21 15.41 -18.51
CA ALA A 37 -35.20 15.58 -17.44
C ALA A 37 -36.17 14.37 -17.31
N ALA A 38 -36.61 13.79 -18.43
CA ALA A 38 -37.51 12.64 -18.44
C ALA A 38 -36.87 11.36 -17.87
N GLU A 39 -35.57 11.16 -18.08
CA GLU A 39 -34.82 10.01 -17.56
C GLU A 39 -34.58 10.15 -16.05
N ILE A 40 -34.30 11.38 -15.58
CA ILE A 40 -34.18 11.69 -14.16
C ILE A 40 -35.52 11.46 -13.42
N GLU A 41 -36.64 11.85 -14.02
CA GLU A 41 -37.96 11.62 -13.41
C GLU A 41 -38.28 10.13 -13.28
N ARG A 42 -37.97 9.34 -14.31
CA ARG A 42 -38.13 7.87 -14.27
C ARG A 42 -37.26 7.25 -13.17
N LEU A 43 -36.02 7.72 -13.04
CA LEU A 43 -35.08 7.26 -12.03
C LEU A 43 -35.53 7.63 -10.61
N ALA A 44 -36.01 8.85 -10.41
CA ALA A 44 -36.55 9.29 -9.12
C ALA A 44 -37.74 8.43 -8.69
N ARG A 45 -38.67 8.12 -9.60
CA ARG A 45 -39.81 7.23 -9.33
C ARG A 45 -39.36 5.80 -9.02
N MET A 46 -38.36 5.27 -9.72
CA MET A 46 -37.79 3.93 -9.45
C MET A 46 -37.15 3.81 -8.07
N LEU A 47 -36.64 4.92 -7.53
CA LEU A 47 -36.11 5.00 -6.16
C LEU A 47 -37.18 5.31 -5.10
N GLY A 48 -38.45 5.45 -5.50
CA GLY A 48 -39.58 5.69 -4.61
C GLY A 48 -39.85 7.17 -4.28
N PHE A 49 -39.22 8.12 -4.99
CA PHE A 49 -39.46 9.56 -4.81
C PHE A 49 -40.70 10.02 -5.60
N LYS A 50 -41.42 11.01 -5.05
CA LYS A 50 -42.64 11.56 -5.68
C LYS A 50 -42.33 12.55 -6.79
N ASP A 51 -41.22 13.28 -6.67
CA ASP A 51 -40.78 14.27 -7.64
C ASP A 51 -39.24 14.27 -7.79
N THR A 52 -38.76 14.90 -8.86
CA THR A 52 -37.32 15.07 -9.10
C THR A 52 -36.66 16.00 -8.07
N LYS A 53 -37.42 16.92 -7.47
CA LYS A 53 -36.92 17.85 -6.46
C LYS A 53 -36.55 17.14 -5.15
N GLN A 54 -37.38 16.23 -4.65
CA GLN A 54 -37.09 15.41 -3.48
C GLN A 54 -35.88 14.52 -3.71
N PHE A 55 -35.77 13.91 -4.90
CA PHE A 55 -34.59 13.13 -5.26
C PHE A 55 -33.31 13.98 -5.19
N TRP A 56 -33.29 15.15 -5.82
CA TRP A 56 -32.11 16.03 -5.80
C TRP A 56 -31.79 16.57 -4.40
N ASN A 57 -32.79 16.87 -3.59
CA ASN A 57 -32.59 17.29 -2.20
C ASN A 57 -31.98 16.17 -1.36
N GLU A 58 -32.49 14.95 -1.47
CA GLU A 58 -31.94 13.80 -0.75
C GLU A 58 -30.54 13.46 -1.25
N TYR A 59 -30.31 13.49 -2.56
CA TYR A 59 -28.98 13.29 -3.14
C TYR A 59 -27.97 14.31 -2.62
N LYS A 60 -28.31 15.61 -2.62
CA LYS A 60 -27.45 16.67 -2.08
C LYS A 60 -27.21 16.51 -0.59
N LYS A 61 -28.24 16.11 0.17
CA LYS A 61 -28.12 15.87 1.61
C LYS A 61 -27.14 14.72 1.89
N GLN A 62 -27.32 13.57 1.24
CA GLN A 62 -26.46 12.40 1.44
C GLN A 62 -25.02 12.66 0.98
N THR A 63 -24.83 13.27 -0.19
CA THR A 63 -23.48 13.62 -0.68
C THR A 63 -22.82 14.72 0.15
N GLY A 64 -23.59 15.69 0.64
CA GLY A 64 -23.15 16.76 1.53
C GLY A 64 -22.70 16.24 2.89
N LEU A 65 -23.49 15.38 3.55
CA LEU A 65 -23.13 14.75 4.83
C LEU A 65 -21.85 13.91 4.71
N VAL A 66 -21.72 13.14 3.63
CA VAL A 66 -20.47 12.42 3.34
C VAL A 66 -19.33 13.41 3.15
N HIS A 67 -19.54 14.51 2.42
CA HIS A 67 -18.52 15.55 2.23
C HIS A 67 -18.12 16.22 3.55
N GLU A 68 -19.06 16.52 4.45
CA GLU A 68 -18.78 17.15 5.74
C GLU A 68 -18.02 16.22 6.69
N ILE A 69 -18.45 14.96 6.80
CA ILE A 69 -17.74 13.95 7.60
C ILE A 69 -16.33 13.73 7.05
N TYR A 70 -16.22 13.65 5.72
CA TYR A 70 -14.94 13.61 5.03
C TYR A 70 -14.14 14.86 5.41
N ASP A 71 -14.58 16.06 5.03
CA ASP A 71 -13.88 17.33 5.26
C ASP A 71 -13.48 17.53 6.71
N ALA A 72 -14.34 17.20 7.70
CA ALA A 72 -14.01 17.30 9.12
C ALA A 72 -12.86 16.36 9.53
N LEU A 73 -12.84 15.12 9.01
CA LEU A 73 -11.72 14.19 9.19
C LEU A 73 -10.45 14.71 8.49
N PHE A 74 -10.57 15.24 7.27
CA PHE A 74 -9.42 15.68 6.48
C PHE A 74 -8.88 17.08 6.83
N PHE A 75 -9.67 18.01 7.37
CA PHE A 75 -9.23 19.37 7.76
C PHE A 75 -8.41 19.38 9.05
N LYS A 76 -8.70 18.46 9.98
CA LYS A 76 -7.87 18.30 11.18
C LYS A 76 -6.50 17.75 10.80
N ALA A 77 -6.47 16.73 9.95
CA ALA A 77 -5.24 16.17 9.40
C ALA A 77 -4.43 17.19 8.60
N SER A 78 -5.06 18.14 7.87
CA SER A 78 -4.34 19.18 7.12
C SER A 78 -3.58 20.13 8.04
N LYS A 79 -4.22 20.66 9.10
CA LYS A 79 -3.54 21.54 10.07
C LYS A 79 -2.38 20.84 10.75
N GLU A 80 -2.54 19.56 11.05
CA GLU A 80 -1.48 18.76 11.64
C GLU A 80 -0.32 18.55 10.65
N LEU A 81 -0.57 18.31 9.37
CA LEU A 81 0.48 18.18 8.34
C LEU A 81 1.28 19.47 8.14
N GLU A 82 0.65 20.63 8.36
CA GLU A 82 1.28 21.94 8.17
C GLU A 82 2.23 22.36 9.30
N GLN A 83 2.13 21.72 10.46
CA GLN A 83 2.98 21.98 11.62
C GLN A 83 4.39 21.41 11.42
N GLY A 84 5.42 22.22 11.65
CA GLY A 84 6.83 21.80 11.58
C GLY A 84 7.44 21.74 10.19
N ILE A 85 6.72 22.15 9.14
CA ILE A 85 7.29 22.27 7.79
C ILE A 85 8.21 23.49 7.73
N SER A 86 9.46 23.29 7.30
CA SER A 86 10.42 24.39 7.14
C SER A 86 10.02 25.37 6.03
N LYS A 87 10.49 26.62 6.13
CA LYS A 87 10.29 27.62 5.08
C LYS A 87 10.86 27.15 3.74
N ASP A 88 12.01 26.47 3.77
CA ASP A 88 12.68 25.94 2.58
C ASP A 88 11.84 24.89 1.86
N VAL A 89 11.20 23.97 2.59
CA VAL A 89 10.29 22.97 2.01
C VAL A 89 9.10 23.64 1.31
N ARG A 90 8.53 24.68 1.91
CA ARG A 90 7.43 25.44 1.29
C ARG A 90 7.89 26.16 0.02
N LEU A 91 9.09 26.73 0.05
CA LEU A 91 9.70 27.40 -1.09
C LEU A 91 9.96 26.43 -2.26
N ILE A 92 10.54 25.25 -1.97
CA ILE A 92 10.81 24.22 -3.00
C ILE A 92 9.51 23.79 -3.71
N LEU A 93 8.40 23.67 -2.98
CA LEU A 93 7.12 23.22 -3.50
C LEU A 93 6.27 24.35 -4.11
N GLY A 94 6.65 25.60 -3.91
CA GLY A 94 5.99 26.77 -4.50
C GLY A 94 6.13 26.81 -6.03
N GLU A 95 5.24 27.56 -6.68
CA GLU A 95 5.31 27.80 -8.13
C GLU A 95 6.06 29.12 -8.46
N GLU A 96 6.48 29.88 -7.44
CA GLU A 96 6.97 31.26 -7.57
C GLU A 96 8.48 31.40 -7.76
N LEU A 97 9.28 30.36 -7.47
CA LEU A 97 10.75 30.44 -7.56
C LEU A 97 11.28 30.02 -8.93
N GLU A 98 12.36 30.69 -9.37
CA GLU A 98 13.11 30.24 -10.53
C GLU A 98 13.73 28.87 -10.27
N LYS A 99 13.85 28.07 -11.33
CA LYS A 99 14.44 26.73 -11.25
C LYS A 99 15.84 26.74 -10.61
N LYS A 100 16.64 27.79 -10.82
CA LYS A 100 18.00 27.89 -10.26
C LYS A 100 17.97 27.95 -8.73
N ASP A 101 17.08 28.76 -8.16
CA ASP A 101 16.96 28.94 -6.71
C ASP A 101 16.48 27.65 -6.03
N VAL A 102 15.51 26.96 -6.64
CA VAL A 102 15.03 25.66 -6.11
C VAL A 102 16.15 24.61 -6.08
N LEU A 103 17.02 24.58 -7.10
CA LEU A 103 18.16 23.66 -7.13
C LEU A 103 19.18 23.95 -6.04
N GLU A 104 19.42 25.23 -5.73
CA GLU A 104 20.32 25.62 -4.65
C GLU A 104 19.76 25.20 -3.28
N ILE A 105 18.45 25.41 -3.06
CA ILE A 105 17.78 24.99 -1.81
C ILE A 105 17.82 23.46 -1.68
N LEU A 106 17.57 22.70 -2.76
CA LEU A 106 17.67 21.24 -2.75
C LEU A 106 19.08 20.77 -2.41
N SER A 107 20.12 21.42 -2.94
CA SER A 107 21.51 21.08 -2.59
C SER A 107 21.80 21.34 -1.12
N LYS A 108 21.34 22.47 -0.56
CA LYS A 108 21.49 22.79 0.87
C LYS A 108 20.70 21.83 1.77
N ALA A 109 19.60 21.28 1.26
CA ALA A 109 18.77 20.29 1.96
C ALA A 109 19.36 18.86 1.93
N GLY A 110 20.53 18.64 1.31
CA GLY A 110 21.22 17.35 1.33
C GLY A 110 20.99 16.46 0.10
N PHE A 111 20.39 16.97 -0.98
CA PHE A 111 20.30 16.25 -2.25
C PHE A 111 21.63 16.37 -3.03
N HIS A 112 22.20 15.24 -3.41
CA HIS A 112 23.43 15.15 -4.21
C HIS A 112 23.14 15.34 -5.71
N GLU A 113 21.92 15.01 -6.16
CA GLU A 113 21.47 15.24 -7.52
C GLU A 113 20.27 16.22 -7.61
N PRO A 114 20.46 17.53 -7.32
CA PRO A 114 19.36 18.50 -7.30
C PRO A 114 18.53 18.55 -8.59
N LYS A 115 19.16 18.35 -9.75
CA LYS A 115 18.47 18.36 -11.06
C LYS A 115 17.52 17.18 -11.21
N THR A 116 17.92 16.00 -10.75
CA THR A 116 17.09 14.78 -10.75
C THR A 116 16.00 14.91 -9.70
N ALA A 117 16.36 15.36 -8.49
CA ALA A 117 15.42 15.61 -7.40
C ALA A 117 14.30 16.58 -7.82
N TYR A 118 14.64 17.69 -8.47
CA TYR A 118 13.66 18.65 -8.98
C TYR A 118 12.66 18.03 -9.97
N LYS A 119 13.12 17.14 -10.86
CA LYS A 119 12.23 16.42 -11.79
C LYS A 119 11.29 15.49 -11.05
N ASN A 120 11.82 14.67 -10.13
CA ASN A 120 11.02 13.72 -9.34
C ASN A 120 10.02 14.45 -8.44
N LEU A 121 10.40 15.59 -7.88
CA LEU A 121 9.53 16.42 -7.05
C LEU A 121 8.35 17.01 -7.82
N LYS A 122 8.57 17.43 -9.08
CA LYS A 122 7.46 17.84 -9.95
C LYS A 122 6.50 16.69 -10.21
N LEU A 123 7.00 15.50 -10.51
CA LEU A 123 6.17 14.31 -10.73
C LEU A 123 5.39 13.93 -9.46
N LEU A 124 6.01 14.05 -8.29
CA LEU A 124 5.38 13.81 -6.98
C LEU A 124 4.26 14.82 -6.69
N ARG A 125 4.47 16.11 -6.97
CA ARG A 125 3.50 17.18 -6.67
C ARG A 125 2.35 17.21 -7.67
N ASP A 126 2.66 17.10 -8.96
CA ASP A 126 1.73 17.40 -10.05
C ASP A 126 1.14 16.12 -10.68
N GLY A 127 1.71 14.95 -10.35
CA GLY A 127 1.38 13.66 -10.96
C GLY A 127 2.08 13.44 -12.30
N HIS A 128 2.03 12.22 -12.82
CA HIS A 128 2.64 11.90 -14.11
C HIS A 128 1.82 12.51 -15.28
N PRO A 129 2.44 13.22 -16.24
CA PRO A 129 1.71 13.99 -17.28
C PRO A 129 0.74 13.18 -18.15
N PHE A 130 0.99 11.89 -18.30
CA PHE A 130 0.22 10.98 -19.15
C PHE A 130 -0.73 10.05 -18.37
N ALA A 131 -0.79 10.19 -17.05
CA ALA A 131 -1.73 9.47 -16.22
C ALA A 131 -2.96 10.36 -15.95
N HIS A 132 -4.16 9.78 -16.09
CA HIS A 132 -5.40 10.48 -15.75
C HIS A 132 -5.51 10.65 -14.22
N PHE A 133 -4.95 11.73 -13.69
CA PHE A 133 -5.09 12.11 -12.29
C PHE A 133 -6.34 12.98 -12.08
N PRO A 134 -7.35 12.51 -11.32
CA PRO A 134 -8.51 13.31 -10.95
C PRO A 134 -8.08 14.58 -10.21
N ALA A 135 -8.84 15.67 -10.34
CA ALA A 135 -8.57 16.92 -9.64
C ALA A 135 -8.37 16.71 -8.12
N ARG A 136 -9.18 15.82 -7.52
CA ARG A 136 -9.07 15.43 -6.10
C ARG A 136 -7.73 14.79 -5.75
N ALA A 137 -7.18 13.93 -6.62
CA ALA A 137 -5.88 13.30 -6.38
C ALA A 137 -4.76 14.35 -6.37
N LYS A 138 -4.79 15.31 -7.31
CA LYS A 138 -3.82 16.41 -7.35
C LYS A 138 -3.88 17.29 -6.10
N ILE A 139 -5.09 17.60 -5.62
CA ILE A 139 -5.29 18.36 -4.37
C ILE A 139 -4.67 17.59 -3.18
N LEU A 140 -4.94 16.29 -3.08
CA LEU A 140 -4.39 15.46 -2.01
C LEU A 140 -2.86 15.34 -2.10
N LEU A 141 -2.29 15.17 -3.29
CA LEU A 141 -0.84 15.14 -3.51
C LEU A 141 -0.18 16.47 -3.11
N LYS A 142 -0.71 17.60 -3.56
CA LYS A 142 -0.24 18.94 -3.14
C LYS A 142 -0.32 19.12 -1.62
N LYS A 143 -1.31 18.52 -0.97
CA LYS A 143 -1.49 18.56 0.48
C LYS A 143 -0.47 17.71 1.25
N ILE A 144 -0.14 16.51 0.79
CA ILE A 144 0.80 15.61 1.49
C ILE A 144 2.27 15.87 1.12
N ALA A 145 2.54 16.45 -0.05
CA ALA A 145 3.89 16.66 -0.57
C ALA A 145 4.84 17.41 0.40
N PRO A 146 4.42 18.49 1.11
CA PRO A 146 5.30 19.18 2.06
C PRO A 146 5.77 18.29 3.21
N PHE A 147 4.86 17.49 3.78
CA PHE A 147 5.19 16.60 4.87
C PHE A 147 6.10 15.46 4.38
N LEU A 148 5.77 14.85 3.24
CA LEU A 148 6.61 13.82 2.61
C LEU A 148 8.02 14.33 2.33
N LEU A 149 8.15 15.52 1.73
CA LEU A 149 9.45 16.10 1.42
C LEU A 149 10.28 16.37 2.67
N THR A 150 9.64 16.85 3.75
CA THR A 150 10.28 17.03 5.05
C THR A 150 10.87 15.71 5.57
N ARG A 151 10.13 14.61 5.45
CA ARG A 151 10.59 13.28 5.88
C ARG A 151 11.64 12.67 4.96
N ILE A 152 11.55 12.91 3.65
CA ILE A 152 12.54 12.49 2.66
C ILE A 152 13.89 13.18 2.92
N ILE A 153 13.88 14.49 3.16
CA ILE A 153 15.08 15.26 3.50
C ILE A 153 15.74 14.73 4.78
N ALA A 154 14.95 14.35 5.77
CA ALA A 154 15.44 13.78 7.02
C ALA A 154 15.88 12.31 6.92
N SER A 155 15.71 11.66 5.76
CA SER A 155 16.07 10.25 5.58
C SER A 155 17.58 10.07 5.36
N PRO A 156 18.12 8.85 5.56
CA PRO A 156 19.56 8.60 5.38
C PRO A 156 20.07 8.81 3.96
N ALA A 157 19.21 8.62 2.94
CA ALA A 157 19.54 8.82 1.54
C ALA A 157 18.41 9.57 0.81
N PRO A 158 18.36 10.91 0.88
CA PRO A 158 17.26 11.72 0.35
C PRO A 158 17.01 11.55 -1.15
N ASP A 159 18.07 11.47 -1.97
CA ASP A 159 17.95 11.26 -3.42
C ASP A 159 17.28 9.92 -3.75
N LEU A 160 17.67 8.85 -3.03
CA LEU A 160 17.12 7.51 -3.20
C LEU A 160 15.66 7.46 -2.71
N ALA A 161 15.39 8.05 -1.55
CA ALA A 161 14.06 8.13 -0.96
C ALA A 161 13.07 8.85 -1.89
N LEU A 162 13.47 10.00 -2.45
CA LEU A 162 12.64 10.76 -3.37
C LEU A 162 12.36 9.99 -4.67
N LYS A 163 13.38 9.32 -5.22
CA LYS A 163 13.23 8.49 -6.41
C LYS A 163 12.25 7.34 -6.19
N HIS A 164 12.35 6.63 -5.06
CA HIS A 164 11.42 5.54 -4.75
C HIS A 164 10.02 6.05 -4.43
N MET A 165 9.89 7.19 -3.73
CA MET A 165 8.59 7.81 -3.46
C MET A 165 7.87 8.23 -4.74
N GLU A 166 8.59 8.82 -5.70
CA GLU A 166 8.04 9.17 -7.01
C GLU A 166 7.54 7.92 -7.75
N ARG A 167 8.37 6.88 -7.84
CA ARG A 167 7.99 5.61 -8.48
C ARG A 167 6.78 4.96 -7.80
N PHE A 168 6.72 5.03 -6.48
CA PHE A 168 5.60 4.50 -5.70
C PHE A 168 4.29 5.22 -6.01
N ILE A 169 4.30 6.55 -5.99
CA ILE A 169 3.13 7.38 -6.35
C ILE A 169 2.71 7.09 -7.81
N SER A 170 3.66 6.92 -8.72
CA SER A 170 3.38 6.55 -10.11
C SER A 170 2.77 5.15 -10.23
N ALA A 171 3.21 4.18 -9.43
CA ALA A 171 2.65 2.82 -9.43
C ALA A 171 1.21 2.78 -8.88
N ILE A 172 0.91 3.59 -7.87
CA ILE A 172 -0.45 3.74 -7.33
C ILE A 172 -1.38 4.43 -8.32
N GLY A 173 -0.87 5.43 -9.05
CA GLY A 173 -1.62 6.18 -10.06
C GLY A 173 -2.82 6.92 -9.48
N ALA A 174 -3.96 6.89 -10.17
CA ALA A 174 -5.12 7.73 -9.87
C ALA A 174 -5.93 7.35 -8.60
N ARG A 175 -5.45 6.44 -7.76
CA ARG A 175 -6.20 5.89 -6.60
C ARG A 175 -6.32 6.92 -5.47
N THR A 176 -7.36 7.77 -5.53
CA THR A 176 -7.58 8.86 -4.56
C THR A 176 -7.68 8.37 -3.11
N THR A 177 -8.27 7.19 -2.88
CA THR A 177 -8.43 6.59 -1.55
C THR A 177 -7.10 6.37 -0.84
N PHE A 178 -6.05 6.04 -1.59
CA PHE A 178 -4.73 5.83 -1.05
C PHE A 178 -4.09 7.14 -0.58
N TYR A 179 -4.22 8.21 -1.37
CA TYR A 179 -3.73 9.53 -0.97
C TYR A 179 -4.51 10.10 0.22
N SER A 180 -5.79 9.77 0.34
CA SER A 180 -6.60 10.06 1.53
C SER A 180 -6.02 9.36 2.76
N LEU A 181 -5.73 8.07 2.66
CA LEU A 181 -5.11 7.31 3.75
C LEU A 181 -3.77 7.93 4.17
N LEU A 182 -2.90 8.25 3.22
CA LEU A 182 -1.61 8.90 3.54
C LEU A 182 -1.84 10.24 4.25
N ALA A 183 -2.77 11.05 3.76
CA ALA A 183 -3.09 12.33 4.39
C ALA A 183 -3.60 12.18 5.83
N GLU A 184 -4.29 11.09 6.16
CA GLU A 184 -4.79 10.78 7.50
C GLU A 184 -3.73 10.13 8.40
N ASN A 185 -2.72 9.46 7.83
CA ASN A 185 -1.80 8.63 8.59
C ASN A 185 -0.33 9.02 8.38
N LYS A 186 0.11 10.03 9.15
CA LYS A 186 1.49 10.55 9.15
C LYS A 186 2.55 9.48 9.40
N LYS A 187 2.26 8.51 10.27
CA LYS A 187 3.19 7.42 10.60
C LYS A 187 3.54 6.60 9.35
N VAL A 188 2.58 6.41 8.44
CA VAL A 188 2.79 5.71 7.17
C VAL A 188 3.69 6.51 6.25
N MET A 189 3.47 7.82 6.15
CA MET A 189 4.33 8.70 5.37
C MET A 189 5.77 8.73 5.90
N GLU A 190 5.93 8.76 7.23
CA GLU A 190 7.23 8.66 7.91
C GLU A 190 7.92 7.33 7.62
N LEU A 191 7.18 6.22 7.72
CA LEU A 191 7.70 4.90 7.36
C LEU A 191 8.17 4.89 5.92
N LEU A 192 7.31 5.27 4.97
CA LEU A 192 7.62 5.18 3.55
C LEU A 192 8.88 5.99 3.23
N ALA A 193 9.01 7.21 3.78
CA ALA A 193 10.22 8.00 3.61
C ALA A 193 11.47 7.33 4.20
N LYS A 194 11.37 6.73 5.40
CA LYS A 194 12.47 5.99 6.02
C LYS A 194 12.85 4.76 5.20
N LEU A 195 11.87 3.91 4.85
CA LEU A 195 12.04 2.68 4.10
C LEU A 195 12.66 2.93 2.72
N PHE A 196 12.16 3.94 2.01
CA PHE A 196 12.69 4.35 0.72
C PHE A 196 14.10 4.93 0.78
N GLY A 197 14.49 5.48 1.94
CA GLY A 197 15.86 5.96 2.19
C GLY A 197 16.82 4.90 2.73
N THR A 198 16.35 3.71 3.13
CA THR A 198 17.19 2.70 3.80
C THR A 198 17.33 1.38 3.03
N SER A 199 16.28 0.90 2.34
CA SER A 199 16.28 -0.44 1.77
C SER A 199 15.77 -0.48 0.33
N ILE A 200 16.68 -0.68 -0.63
CA ILE A 200 16.35 -0.82 -2.05
C ILE A 200 15.44 -2.03 -2.28
N PHE A 201 15.69 -3.14 -1.60
CA PHE A 201 14.90 -4.37 -1.74
C PHE A 201 13.44 -4.15 -1.32
N LEU A 202 13.22 -3.64 -0.10
CA LEU A 202 11.86 -3.40 0.41
C LEU A 202 11.15 -2.31 -0.39
N SER A 203 11.89 -1.28 -0.82
CA SER A 203 11.35 -0.22 -1.67
C SER A 203 10.82 -0.79 -2.98
N THR A 204 11.61 -1.65 -3.63
CA THR A 204 11.22 -2.25 -4.92
C THR A 204 10.02 -3.17 -4.73
N ALA A 205 10.00 -3.99 -3.68
CA ALA A 205 8.88 -4.87 -3.37
C ALA A 205 7.56 -4.10 -3.15
N ILE A 206 7.58 -3.00 -2.39
CA ILE A 206 6.38 -2.18 -2.13
C ILE A 206 5.94 -1.41 -3.38
N ILE A 207 6.87 -0.98 -4.23
CA ILE A 207 6.55 -0.31 -5.50
C ILE A 207 5.90 -1.27 -6.50
N GLU A 208 6.38 -2.51 -6.57
CA GLU A 208 5.83 -3.53 -7.46
C GLU A 208 4.48 -4.07 -6.96
N HIS A 209 4.29 -4.10 -5.64
CA HIS A 209 3.08 -4.60 -4.98
C HIS A 209 2.53 -3.60 -3.94
N PRO A 210 1.92 -2.48 -4.35
CA PRO A 210 1.42 -1.45 -3.43
C PRO A 210 0.35 -1.95 -2.44
N GLU A 211 -0.39 -3.00 -2.79
CA GLU A 211 -1.37 -3.68 -1.93
C GLU A 211 -0.75 -4.22 -0.63
N ILE A 212 0.56 -4.46 -0.60
CA ILE A 212 1.24 -4.90 0.62
C ILE A 212 1.21 -3.80 1.67
N LEU A 213 1.16 -2.52 1.28
CA LEU A 213 0.98 -1.45 2.25
C LEU A 213 -0.35 -1.57 2.98
N ASP A 214 -1.44 -1.89 2.27
CA ASP A 214 -2.75 -2.07 2.92
C ASP A 214 -2.72 -3.21 3.94
N ALA A 215 -2.00 -4.30 3.61
CA ALA A 215 -1.81 -5.43 4.51
C ALA A 215 -0.90 -5.08 5.72
N LEU A 216 0.08 -4.20 5.54
CA LEU A 216 0.95 -3.71 6.62
C LEU A 216 0.20 -2.77 7.57
N LEU A 217 -0.80 -2.06 7.05
CA LEU A 217 -1.65 -1.17 7.82
C LEU A 217 -2.81 -1.90 8.49
N SER A 218 -3.18 -3.08 7.97
CA SER A 218 -4.13 -3.98 8.60
C SER A 218 -3.45 -4.79 9.71
N SER A 219 -4.21 -5.15 10.75
CA SER A 219 -3.69 -5.85 11.93
C SER A 219 -3.10 -7.25 11.66
N GLU A 220 -3.23 -7.79 10.45
CA GLU A 220 -2.83 -9.15 10.10
C GLU A 220 -1.33 -9.29 9.81
N LEU A 221 -0.66 -8.25 9.29
CA LEU A 221 0.81 -8.20 9.21
C LEU A 221 1.46 -7.55 10.45
N ASN A 222 0.66 -7.01 11.37
CA ASN A 222 1.10 -6.44 12.67
C ASN A 222 1.48 -7.51 13.72
N LYS A 223 1.78 -8.74 13.31
CA LYS A 223 2.53 -9.64 14.20
C LYS A 223 4.01 -9.33 14.00
N PRO A 224 4.65 -8.56 14.90
CA PRO A 224 6.08 -8.26 14.78
C PRO A 224 6.90 -9.56 14.79
N GLN A 225 6.45 -10.57 15.53
CA GLN A 225 7.14 -11.85 15.61
C GLN A 225 6.17 -13.01 15.41
N LYS A 226 6.59 -13.98 14.61
CA LYS A 226 5.92 -15.28 14.46
C LYS A 226 6.79 -16.37 15.08
N LYS A 227 6.15 -17.39 15.67
CA LYS A 227 6.87 -18.59 16.11
C LYS A 227 7.20 -19.46 14.89
N LYS A 228 8.27 -20.25 14.99
CA LYS A 228 8.68 -21.17 13.92
C LYS A 228 7.58 -22.17 13.58
N GLU A 229 6.84 -22.64 14.59
CA GLU A 229 5.74 -23.59 14.40
C GLU A 229 4.59 -22.98 13.60
N ASP A 230 4.33 -21.69 13.78
CA ASP A 230 3.26 -20.98 13.05
C ASP A 230 3.66 -20.80 11.58
N LEU A 231 4.90 -20.41 11.31
CA LEU A 231 5.44 -20.30 9.94
C LEU A 231 5.38 -21.64 9.19
N LEU A 232 5.73 -22.74 9.87
CA LEU A 232 5.65 -24.09 9.30
C LEU A 232 4.22 -24.49 8.97
N LYS A 233 3.25 -24.18 9.85
CA LYS A 233 1.82 -24.44 9.61
C LYS A 233 1.30 -23.62 8.44
N GLU A 234 1.56 -22.32 8.42
CA GLU A 234 1.14 -21.41 7.36
C GLU A 234 1.66 -21.88 6.00
N LEU A 235 2.97 -22.16 5.89
CA LEU A 235 3.55 -22.64 4.64
C LEU A 235 3.00 -24.02 4.24
N SER A 236 2.73 -24.93 5.19
CA SER A 236 2.14 -26.23 4.88
C SER A 236 0.76 -26.10 4.24
N ILE A 237 -0.11 -25.25 4.81
CA ILE A 237 -1.45 -24.99 4.27
C ILE A 237 -1.37 -24.46 2.83
N ILE A 238 -0.45 -23.53 2.57
CA ILE A 238 -0.23 -22.99 1.22
C ILE A 238 0.21 -24.09 0.25
N LEU A 239 1.14 -24.95 0.66
CA LEU A 239 1.69 -26.03 -0.18
C LEU A 239 0.68 -27.16 -0.44
N ASP A 240 -0.21 -27.43 0.50
CA ASP A 240 -1.27 -28.44 0.33
C ASP A 240 -2.28 -28.01 -0.74
N SER A 241 -2.48 -26.70 -0.94
CA SER A 241 -3.33 -26.15 -1.99
C SER A 241 -2.66 -26.05 -3.37
N ALA A 242 -1.34 -26.28 -3.47
CA ALA A 242 -0.60 -26.15 -4.71
C ALA A 242 -0.76 -27.39 -5.62
N ALA A 243 -1.06 -27.15 -6.90
CA ALA A 243 -1.46 -28.18 -7.84
C ALA A 243 -0.34 -29.18 -8.20
N ASP A 244 0.90 -28.71 -8.35
CA ASP A 244 2.03 -29.51 -8.81
C ASP A 244 3.36 -29.10 -8.14
N TYR A 245 4.44 -29.76 -8.55
CA TYR A 245 5.78 -29.54 -8.01
C TYR A 245 6.29 -28.10 -8.25
N GLU A 246 6.09 -27.55 -9.45
CA GLU A 246 6.52 -26.18 -9.79
C GLU A 246 5.73 -25.14 -8.99
N ALA A 247 4.40 -25.32 -8.89
CA ALA A 247 3.53 -24.47 -8.08
C ALA A 247 3.92 -24.48 -6.60
N ARG A 248 4.38 -25.62 -6.07
CA ARG A 248 4.92 -25.72 -4.70
C ARG A 248 6.20 -24.89 -4.54
N LEU A 249 7.13 -24.96 -5.50
CA LEU A 249 8.35 -24.15 -5.48
C LEU A 249 8.05 -22.64 -5.56
N ASP A 250 7.10 -22.25 -6.42
CA ASP A 250 6.64 -20.87 -6.51
C ASP A 250 5.98 -20.38 -5.23
N SER A 251 5.18 -21.22 -4.58
CA SER A 251 4.57 -20.92 -3.28
C SER A 251 5.63 -20.67 -2.20
N ILE A 252 6.72 -21.46 -2.16
CA ILE A 252 7.84 -21.19 -1.23
C ILE A 252 8.46 -19.81 -1.53
N ARG A 253 8.73 -19.49 -2.80
CA ARG A 253 9.32 -18.20 -3.20
C ARG A 253 8.44 -17.03 -2.76
N ARG A 254 7.13 -17.11 -3.01
CA ARG A 254 6.15 -16.09 -2.61
C ARG A 254 6.07 -15.94 -1.10
N PHE A 255 5.98 -17.05 -0.37
CA PHE A 255 5.95 -17.06 1.10
C PHE A 255 7.21 -16.42 1.69
N ARG A 256 8.40 -16.84 1.22
CA ARG A 256 9.68 -16.26 1.63
C ARG A 256 9.72 -14.76 1.40
N ASN A 257 9.32 -14.30 0.21
CA ASN A 257 9.35 -12.87 -0.11
C ASN A 257 8.38 -12.09 0.79
N SER A 258 7.17 -12.61 1.01
CA SER A 258 6.16 -12.00 1.89
C SER A 258 6.63 -11.89 3.34
N GLU A 259 7.18 -12.97 3.90
CA GLU A 259 7.69 -12.95 5.28
C GLU A 259 8.95 -12.11 5.44
N THR A 260 9.84 -12.10 4.43
CA THR A 260 11.01 -11.20 4.43
C THR A 260 10.56 -9.74 4.48
N LEU A 261 9.53 -9.39 3.71
CA LEU A 261 8.96 -8.05 3.71
C LEU A 261 8.31 -7.70 5.06
N ARG A 262 7.54 -8.62 5.65
CA ARG A 262 6.99 -8.45 7.00
C ARG A 262 8.11 -8.17 8.02
N ILE A 263 9.14 -9.02 8.06
CA ILE A 263 10.27 -8.87 9.00
C ILE A 263 10.98 -7.54 8.78
N GLY A 264 11.34 -7.22 7.54
CA GLY A 264 12.06 -5.99 7.20
C GLY A 264 11.27 -4.71 7.47
N VAL A 265 9.96 -4.74 7.25
CA VAL A 265 9.10 -3.59 7.58
C VAL A 265 9.02 -3.38 9.09
N ASN A 266 8.81 -4.44 9.87
CA ASN A 266 8.75 -4.35 11.32
C ASN A 266 10.10 -3.96 11.96
N ASP A 267 11.22 -4.36 11.36
CA ASP A 267 12.57 -3.86 11.69
C ASP A 267 12.66 -2.34 11.46
N ILE A 268 12.22 -1.84 10.30
CA ILE A 268 12.23 -0.40 9.99
C ILE A 268 11.29 0.40 10.92
N PHE A 269 10.13 -0.15 11.26
CA PHE A 269 9.20 0.44 12.23
C PHE A 269 9.78 0.48 13.66
N GLY A 270 10.84 -0.29 13.95
CA GLY A 270 11.41 -0.41 15.29
C GLY A 270 10.51 -1.20 16.25
N GLU A 271 9.62 -2.03 15.72
CA GLU A 271 8.74 -2.90 16.51
C GLU A 271 9.42 -4.21 16.91
N ILE A 272 10.62 -4.48 16.38
CA ILE A 272 11.42 -5.68 16.66
C ILE A 272 12.85 -5.25 16.98
N GLU A 273 13.39 -5.80 18.07
CA GLU A 273 14.81 -5.67 18.42
C GLU A 273 15.71 -6.38 17.38
N PRO A 274 16.93 -5.88 17.09
CA PRO A 274 17.81 -6.47 16.07
C PRO A 274 18.09 -7.98 16.23
N GLU A 275 18.16 -8.47 17.48
CA GLU A 275 18.32 -9.90 17.77
C GLU A 275 17.08 -10.71 17.35
N ALA A 276 15.90 -10.16 17.59
CA ALA A 276 14.64 -10.79 17.19
C ALA A 276 14.47 -10.76 15.66
N VAL A 277 14.93 -9.72 14.96
CA VAL A 277 14.98 -9.69 13.49
C VAL A 277 15.82 -10.86 12.96
N SER A 278 17.04 -11.02 13.49
CA SER A 278 17.94 -12.13 13.11
C SER A 278 17.26 -13.49 13.34
N LYS A 279 16.62 -13.67 14.49
CA LYS A 279 15.88 -14.89 14.83
C LYS A 279 14.71 -15.16 13.87
N GLN A 280 13.97 -14.13 13.47
CA GLN A 280 12.88 -14.27 12.50
C GLN A 280 13.39 -14.68 11.12
N ILE A 281 14.53 -14.13 10.68
CA ILE A 281 15.17 -14.51 9.41
C ILE A 281 15.62 -15.98 9.47
N THR A 282 16.24 -16.42 10.56
CA THR A 282 16.61 -17.83 10.77
C THR A 282 15.39 -18.74 10.75
N TYR A 283 14.31 -18.36 11.44
CA TYR A 283 13.07 -19.14 11.41
C TYR A 283 12.47 -19.25 10.02
N LEU A 284 12.51 -18.18 9.23
CA LEU A 284 12.05 -18.20 7.85
C LEU A 284 12.93 -19.11 6.97
N ALA A 285 14.26 -19.02 7.12
CA ALA A 285 15.21 -19.85 6.38
C ALA A 285 15.00 -21.34 6.69
N ASP A 286 14.93 -21.70 7.98
CA ASP A 286 14.65 -23.06 8.44
C ASP A 286 13.32 -23.58 7.88
N THR A 287 12.26 -22.77 7.96
CA THR A 287 10.92 -23.16 7.48
C THR A 287 10.94 -23.47 5.99
N CYS A 288 11.58 -22.59 5.19
CA CYS A 288 11.72 -22.80 3.75
C CYS A 288 12.57 -24.02 3.42
N LEU A 289 13.67 -24.25 4.15
CA LEU A 289 14.57 -25.40 3.96
C LEU A 289 13.86 -26.72 4.28
N ILE A 290 13.17 -26.80 5.42
CA ILE A 290 12.42 -28.00 5.82
C ILE A 290 11.39 -28.34 4.75
N LYS A 291 10.59 -27.36 4.30
CA LYS A 291 9.53 -27.61 3.31
C LYS A 291 10.07 -27.92 1.91
N ALA A 292 11.15 -27.25 1.50
CA ALA A 292 11.82 -27.56 0.24
C ALA A 292 12.41 -28.98 0.24
N TYR A 293 13.01 -29.41 1.35
CA TYR A 293 13.49 -30.77 1.54
C TYR A 293 12.35 -31.79 1.47
N GLU A 294 11.24 -31.58 2.20
CA GLU A 294 10.07 -32.45 2.16
C GLU A 294 9.53 -32.63 0.73
N ILE A 295 9.42 -31.54 -0.03
CA ILE A 295 8.97 -31.57 -1.43
C ILE A 295 9.95 -32.33 -2.32
N ALA A 296 11.26 -32.05 -2.23
CA ALA A 296 12.27 -32.72 -3.03
C ALA A 296 12.35 -34.23 -2.71
N PHE A 297 12.26 -34.58 -1.42
CA PHE A 297 12.28 -35.97 -0.96
C PHE A 297 11.07 -36.75 -1.48
N LEU A 298 9.87 -36.19 -1.39
CA LEU A 298 8.66 -36.83 -1.91
C LEU A 298 8.74 -37.04 -3.42
N GLU A 299 9.29 -36.08 -4.16
CA GLU A 299 9.44 -36.20 -5.62
C GLU A 299 10.47 -37.26 -6.02
N LEU A 300 11.62 -37.30 -5.35
CA LEU A 300 12.63 -38.34 -5.56
C LEU A 300 12.10 -39.73 -5.16
N LYS A 301 11.34 -39.82 -4.07
CA LYS A 301 10.74 -41.08 -3.61
C LYS A 301 9.77 -41.67 -4.63
N LYS A 302 9.00 -40.84 -5.35
CA LYS A 302 8.13 -41.32 -6.45
C LYS A 302 8.93 -41.96 -7.59
N ARG A 303 10.12 -41.43 -7.88
CA ARG A 303 10.95 -41.86 -9.02
C ARG A 303 11.86 -43.03 -8.69
N PHE A 304 12.41 -43.08 -7.48
CA PHE A 304 13.48 -44.00 -7.09
C PHE A 304 13.12 -44.91 -5.91
N GLY A 305 11.94 -44.77 -5.30
CA GLY A 305 11.55 -45.51 -4.10
C GLY A 305 12.07 -44.88 -2.80
N THR A 306 11.80 -45.54 -1.67
CA THR A 306 12.34 -45.11 -0.37
C THR A 306 13.80 -45.53 -0.28
N PRO A 307 14.74 -44.63 0.03
CA PRO A 307 16.13 -45.02 0.25
C PRO A 307 16.23 -45.84 1.54
N GLU A 308 16.92 -46.99 1.48
CA GLU A 308 17.12 -47.92 2.59
C GLU A 308 18.61 -47.96 2.98
N GLN A 309 18.89 -48.24 4.25
CA GLN A 309 20.21 -48.55 4.78
C GLN A 309 20.54 -50.03 4.53
N ASP A 310 21.80 -50.42 4.70
CA ASP A 310 22.25 -51.82 4.55
C ASP A 310 21.51 -52.81 5.47
N ASP A 311 20.87 -52.32 6.53
CA ASP A 311 20.06 -53.11 7.48
C ASP A 311 18.54 -53.11 7.16
N GLY A 312 18.14 -52.56 6.00
CA GLY A 312 16.75 -52.52 5.54
C GLY A 312 15.88 -51.45 6.21
N LYS A 313 16.45 -50.53 7.00
CA LYS A 313 15.71 -49.39 7.57
C LYS A 313 15.72 -48.19 6.63
N ASP A 314 14.69 -47.33 6.73
CA ASP A 314 14.65 -46.06 6.00
C ASP A 314 15.91 -45.20 6.28
N ALA A 315 16.58 -44.80 5.21
CA ALA A 315 17.72 -43.90 5.28
C ALA A 315 17.29 -42.51 5.73
N ARG A 316 18.08 -41.91 6.62
CA ARG A 316 17.86 -40.54 7.12
C ARG A 316 18.73 -39.56 6.36
N PHE A 317 18.18 -38.36 6.14
CA PHE A 317 18.90 -37.24 5.55
C PHE A 317 18.98 -36.10 6.56
N ALA A 318 20.10 -35.39 6.58
CA ALA A 318 20.32 -34.24 7.44
C ALA A 318 20.83 -33.06 6.60
N VAL A 319 20.26 -31.89 6.84
CA VAL A 319 20.77 -30.61 6.33
C VAL A 319 21.51 -29.93 7.49
N LEU A 320 22.81 -29.71 7.31
CA LEU A 320 23.63 -28.98 8.27
C LEU A 320 23.90 -27.59 7.73
N ALA A 321 23.33 -26.58 8.38
CA ALA A 321 23.60 -25.19 8.08
C ALA A 321 24.93 -24.77 8.73
N LEU A 322 25.80 -24.12 7.96
CA LEU A 322 27.08 -23.58 8.43
C LEU A 322 27.08 -22.05 8.30
N GLY A 323 27.65 -21.35 9.29
CA GLY A 323 27.74 -19.89 9.29
C GLY A 323 26.50 -19.19 9.87
N LYS A 324 26.13 -18.03 9.30
CA LYS A 324 24.94 -17.28 9.70
C LYS A 324 23.72 -17.83 8.97
N LEU A 325 23.12 -18.89 9.52
CA LEU A 325 21.78 -19.34 9.15
C LEU A 325 20.86 -19.21 10.35
#